data_AF-A0A9D2DGI9-F1
#
_entry.id   AF-A0A9D2DGI9-F1
#
_cell.length_a   1.000
_cell.length_b   1.000
_cell.length_c   1.000
_cell.angle_alpha   90.00
_cell.angle_beta   90.00
_cell.angle_gamma   90.00
#
_symmetry.space_group_name_H-M   'P 1'
#
loop_
_entity.id
_entity.type
_entity.pdbx_description
1 polymer ?
#
loop_
_entity_poly.entity_id
_entity_poly.type
_entity_poly.pdbx_seq_one_letter_code
_entity_poly.pdbx_strand_id
1 'polypeptide(L)'
;MVAMRFRESDYAAIKRKAEKANMNFTEFVTAAALNKPVTVINGLSDVLKEQKAIGRNLNQLTTLCNMEKIVCPDLTELIRQYGEVYGKISGLSGRCG
;
A
#
# COMPACT_ATOMS: atom_id res chain seq x y z
N MET A 1 -1.07 -14.19 30.16
CA MET A 1 -2.06 -15.04 29.45
C MET A 1 -3.43 -14.72 30.04
N VAL A 2 -4.40 -14.35 29.21
CA VAL A 2 -5.78 -14.05 29.64
C VAL A 2 -6.72 -15.02 28.94
N ALA A 3 -7.71 -15.55 29.64
CA ALA A 3 -8.70 -16.46 29.07
C ALA A 3 -10.00 -15.70 28.73
N MET A 4 -10.49 -15.87 27.51
CA MET A 4 -11.78 -15.33 27.05
C MET A 4 -12.63 -16.49 26.53
N ARG A 5 -13.94 -16.44 26.79
CA ARG A 5 -14.90 -17.42 26.28
C ARG A 5 -15.67 -16.83 25.11
N PHE A 6 -15.81 -17.61 24.05
CA PHE A 6 -16.57 -17.25 22.86
C PHE A 6 -17.64 -18.31 22.61
N ARG A 7 -18.79 -17.89 22.08
CA ARG A 7 -19.69 -18.84 21.42
C ARG A 7 -19.03 -19.31 20.13
N GLU A 8 -19.33 -20.52 19.68
CA GLU A 8 -18.75 -21.06 18.43
C GLU A 8 -19.01 -20.15 17.22
N SER A 9 -20.22 -19.58 17.14
CA SER A 9 -20.61 -18.64 16.08
C SER A 9 -19.72 -17.40 16.05
N ASP A 10 -19.41 -16.85 17.23
CA ASP A 10 -18.63 -15.62 17.40
C ASP A 10 -17.16 -15.89 17.09
N TYR A 11 -16.63 -17.02 17.59
CA TYR A 11 -15.29 -17.46 17.29
C TYR A 11 -15.08 -17.62 15.77
N ALA A 12 -16.00 -18.31 15.09
CA ALA A 12 -15.92 -18.50 13.64
C ALA A 12 -15.99 -17.16 12.89
N ALA A 13 -16.83 -16.22 13.34
CA ALA A 13 -16.93 -14.90 12.74
C ALA A 13 -15.64 -14.07 12.92
N ILE A 14 -15.06 -14.07 14.11
CA ILE A 14 -13.80 -13.37 14.41
C ILE A 14 -12.65 -13.99 13.63
N LYS A 15 -12.56 -15.33 13.57
CA LYS A 15 -11.54 -16.04 12.79
C LYS A 15 -11.56 -15.66 11.32
N ARG A 16 -12.75 -15.63 10.68
CA ARG A 16 -12.89 -15.16 9.29
C ARG A 16 -12.45 -13.71 9.10
N LYS A 17 -12.69 -12.83 10.09
CA LYS A 17 -12.23 -11.44 10.03
C LYS A 17 -10.70 -11.34 10.15
N ALA A 18 -10.09 -12.13 11.04
CA ALA A 18 -8.64 -12.22 11.19
C ALA A 18 -7.96 -12.74 9.91
N GLU A 19 -8.51 -13.79 9.30
CA GLU A 19 -8.04 -14.32 8.02
C GLU A 19 -8.11 -13.26 6.90
N LYS A 20 -9.24 -12.54 6.79
CA LYS A 20 -9.37 -11.42 5.84
C LYS A 20 -8.38 -10.28 6.11
N ALA A 21 -7.95 -10.12 7.36
CA ALA A 21 -6.96 -9.15 7.78
C ALA A 21 -5.51 -9.62 7.61
N ASN A 22 -5.28 -10.86 7.15
CA ASN A 22 -3.98 -11.53 7.16
C ASN A 22 -3.32 -11.53 8.57
N MET A 23 -4.11 -11.65 9.62
CA MET A 23 -3.67 -11.70 11.02
C MET A 23 -4.05 -13.03 11.65
N ASN A 24 -3.28 -13.47 12.65
CA ASN A 24 -3.75 -14.56 13.50
C ASN A 24 -4.86 -14.08 14.45
N PHE A 25 -5.60 -15.02 15.04
CA PHE A 25 -6.75 -14.70 15.90
C PHE A 25 -6.38 -13.78 17.08
N THR A 26 -5.26 -14.07 17.75
CA THR A 26 -4.81 -13.31 18.92
C THR A 26 -4.40 -11.88 18.54
N GLU A 27 -3.65 -11.72 17.45
CA GLU A 27 -3.27 -10.41 16.91
C GLU A 27 -4.50 -9.57 16.57
N PHE A 28 -5.46 -10.17 15.84
CA PHE A 28 -6.67 -9.48 15.43
C PHE A 28 -7.52 -9.05 16.63
N VAL A 29 -7.74 -9.94 17.59
CA VAL A 29 -8.51 -9.62 18.81
C VAL A 29 -7.80 -8.54 19.63
N THR A 30 -6.47 -8.61 19.75
CA THR A 30 -5.69 -7.60 20.46
C THR A 30 -5.79 -6.24 19.78
N ALA A 31 -5.62 -6.18 18.45
CA ALA A 31 -5.74 -4.94 17.69
C ALA A 31 -7.16 -4.33 17.81
N ALA A 32 -8.19 -5.16 17.64
CA ALA A 32 -9.58 -4.74 17.76
C ALA A 32 -9.94 -4.24 19.16
N ALA A 33 -9.47 -4.93 20.21
CA ALA A 33 -9.71 -4.54 21.60
C ALA A 33 -9.00 -3.24 21.99
N LEU A 34 -7.87 -2.92 21.35
CA LEU A 34 -7.14 -1.66 21.51
C LEU A 34 -7.70 -0.53 20.63
N ASN A 35 -8.85 -0.74 19.98
CA ASN A 35 -9.49 0.20 19.06
C ASN A 35 -8.56 0.67 17.93
N LYS A 36 -7.59 -0.17 17.55
CA LYS A 36 -6.70 0.10 16.41
C LYS A 36 -7.42 -0.24 15.12
N PRO A 37 -7.49 0.67 14.13
CA PRO A 37 -8.07 0.35 12.83
C PRO A 37 -7.32 -0.82 12.17
N VAL A 38 -8.05 -1.86 11.75
CA VAL A 38 -7.49 -2.97 10.97
C VAL A 38 -7.78 -2.71 9.49
N THR A 39 -6.83 -2.05 8.82
CA THR A 39 -6.93 -1.68 7.40
C THR A 39 -6.06 -2.60 6.56
N VAL A 40 -6.67 -3.28 5.59
CA VAL A 40 -5.94 -4.10 4.60
C VAL A 40 -5.88 -3.36 3.28
N ILE A 41 -4.67 -3.10 2.79
CA ILE A 41 -4.44 -2.52 1.46
C ILE A 41 -3.94 -3.63 0.53
N ASN A 42 -4.79 -4.01 -0.41
CA ASN A 42 -4.43 -4.94 -1.48
C ASN A 42 -3.92 -4.17 -2.71
N GLY A 43 -3.06 -4.79 -3.53
CA GLY A 43 -2.61 -4.24 -4.82
C GLY A 43 -1.50 -3.18 -4.75
N LEU A 44 -1.03 -2.79 -3.55
CA LEU A 44 0.08 -1.83 -3.42
C LEU A 44 1.37 -2.35 -4.06
N SER A 45 1.57 -3.67 -4.09
CA SER A 45 2.68 -4.31 -4.79
C SER A 45 2.67 -4.03 -6.29
N ASP A 46 1.49 -3.98 -6.91
CA ASP A 46 1.35 -3.73 -8.35
C ASP A 46 1.56 -2.27 -8.67
N VAL A 47 1.05 -1.36 -7.82
CA VAL A 47 1.38 0.06 -7.88
C VAL A 47 2.91 0.26 -7.80
N LEU A 48 3.60 -0.43 -6.89
CA LEU A 48 5.06 -0.34 -6.77
C LEU A 48 5.79 -0.86 -8.01
N LYS A 49 5.28 -1.91 -8.69
CA LYS A 49 5.86 -2.40 -9.94
C LYS A 49 5.77 -1.35 -11.04
N GLU A 50 4.62 -0.72 -11.21
CA GLU A 50 4.41 0.35 -12.19
C GLU A 50 5.30 1.56 -11.90
N GLN A 51 5.41 1.98 -10.63
CA GLN A 51 6.31 3.08 -10.25
C GLN A 51 7.78 2.77 -10.57
N LYS A 52 8.23 1.51 -10.35
CA LYS A 52 9.57 1.08 -10.77
C LYS A 52 9.73 1.10 -12.29
N ALA A 53 8.69 0.78 -13.06
CA ALA A 53 8.72 0.84 -14.51
C ALA A 53 8.85 2.28 -15.02
N ILE A 54 8.08 3.21 -14.45
CA ILE A 54 8.19 4.64 -14.75
C ILE A 54 9.59 5.15 -14.44
N GLY A 55 10.16 4.82 -13.27
CA GLY A 55 11.52 5.20 -12.91
C GLY A 55 12.59 4.65 -13.87
N ARG A 56 12.43 3.42 -14.35
CA ARG A 56 13.33 2.85 -15.38
C ARG A 56 13.25 3.62 -16.70
N ASN A 57 12.03 3.96 -17.14
CA ASN A 57 11.83 4.72 -18.37
C ASN A 57 12.44 6.13 -18.27
N LEU A 58 12.27 6.80 -17.12
CA LEU A 58 12.90 8.09 -16.85
C LEU A 58 14.43 8.00 -16.87
N ASN A 59 15.01 6.96 -16.27
CA ASN A 59 16.47 6.74 -16.32
C ASN A 59 16.99 6.54 -17.74
N GLN A 60 16.23 5.84 -18.59
CA GLN A 60 16.57 5.65 -20.00
C GLN A 60 16.51 6.97 -20.77
N LEU A 61 15.43 7.75 -20.60
CA LEU A 61 15.31 9.08 -21.21
C LEU A 61 16.46 9.99 -20.80
N THR A 62 16.75 10.09 -19.50
CA THR A 62 17.87 10.89 -18.98
C THR A 62 19.21 10.45 -19.57
N THR A 63 19.45 9.14 -19.68
CA THR A 63 20.67 8.62 -20.32
C THR A 63 20.75 9.06 -21.79
N LEU A 64 19.66 8.98 -22.54
CA LEU A 64 19.62 9.39 -23.95
C LEU A 64 19.84 10.90 -24.10
N CYS A 65 19.28 11.73 -23.21
CA CYS A 65 19.51 13.16 -23.17
C CYS A 65 20.98 13.50 -22.87
N ASN A 66 21.57 12.84 -21.86
CA ASN A 66 22.97 13.04 -21.48
C ASN A 66 23.95 12.60 -22.57
N MET A 67 23.55 11.64 -23.41
CA MET A 67 24.29 11.23 -24.60
C MET A 67 24.03 12.14 -25.81
N GLU A 68 23.23 13.20 -25.66
CA GLU A 68 22.81 14.12 -26.73
C GLU A 68 22.09 13.41 -27.89
N LYS A 69 21.58 12.20 -27.67
CA LYS A 69 20.85 11.42 -28.69
C LYS A 69 19.43 11.94 -28.89
N ILE A 70 18.87 12.58 -27.87
CA ILE A 70 17.56 13.23 -27.90
C ILE A 70 17.65 14.57 -27.16
N VAL A 71 16.75 15.49 -27.49
CA VAL A 71 16.47 16.66 -26.65
C VAL A 71 15.60 16.22 -25.48
N CYS A 72 15.85 16.78 -24.29
CA CYS A 72 15.06 16.47 -23.11
C CYS A 72 13.57 16.75 -23.38
N PRO A 73 12.69 15.72 -23.28
CA PRO A 73 11.26 15.93 -23.47
C PRO A 73 10.69 16.77 -22.32
N ASP A 74 9.61 17.50 -22.59
CA ASP A 74 8.84 18.13 -21.53
C ASP A 74 8.16 17.05 -20.67
N LEU A 75 8.46 17.05 -19.37
CA LEU A 75 7.94 16.10 -18.39
C LEU A 75 6.94 16.76 -17.42
N THR A 76 6.51 18.00 -17.67
CA THR A 76 5.64 18.76 -16.76
C THR A 76 4.36 18.00 -16.43
N GLU A 77 3.66 17.48 -17.43
CA GLU A 77 2.41 16.74 -17.23
C GLU A 77 2.64 15.41 -16.50
N LEU A 78 3.74 14.71 -16.79
CA LEU A 78 4.11 13.48 -16.08
C LEU A 78 4.36 13.76 -14.60
N ILE A 79 5.12 14.80 -14.28
CA ILE A 79 5.42 15.21 -12.90
C ILE A 79 4.13 15.54 -12.15
N ARG A 80 3.22 16.28 -12.79
CA ARG A 80 1.92 16.64 -12.23
C ARG A 80 1.09 15.40 -11.88
N GLN A 81 0.91 14.49 -12.83
CA GLN A 81 0.14 13.25 -12.63
C GLN A 81 0.81 12.33 -11.59
N TYR A 82 2.14 12.24 -11.62
CA TYR A 82 2.89 11.46 -10.64
C TYR A 82 2.72 12.02 -9.23
N GLY A 83 2.72 13.34 -9.08
CA GLY A 83 2.43 14.02 -7.82
C GLY A 83 1.04 13.71 -7.26
N GLU A 84 0.01 13.66 -8.12
CA GLU A 84 -1.35 13.26 -7.70
C GLU A 84 -1.40 11.81 -7.19
N VAL A 85 -0.76 10.88 -7.92
CA VAL A 85 -0.69 9.47 -7.50
C VAL A 85 0.07 9.35 -6.19
N TYR A 86 1.20 10.03 -6.06
CA TYR A 86 1.99 10.04 -4.83
C TYR A 86 1.19 10.59 -3.65
N GLY A 87 0.46 11.69 -3.83
CA GLY A 87 -0.40 12.28 -2.79
C GLY A 87 -1.50 11.32 -2.32
N LYS A 88 -2.09 10.55 -3.24
CA LYS A 88 -3.07 9.51 -2.88
C LYS A 88 -2.43 8.38 -2.07
N ILE A 89 -1.24 7.91 -2.45
CA ILE A 89 -0.51 6.86 -1.74
C ILE A 89 -0.07 7.34 -0.35
N SER A 90 0.45 8.56 -0.24
CA SER A 90 0.84 9.13 1.07
C SER A 90 -0.37 9.31 1.99
N GLY A 91 -1.53 9.68 1.43
CA GLY A 91 -2.79 9.73 2.17
C GLY A 91 -3.24 8.36 2.70
N LEU A 92 -3.06 7.29 1.92
CA LEU A 92 -3.31 5.92 2.39
C LEU A 92 -2.35 5.54 3.52
N SER A 93 -1.07 5.90 3.41
CA SER A 93 -0.07 5.65 4.45
C SER A 93 -0.43 6.37 5.75
N GLY A 94 -0.88 7.62 5.69
CA GLY A 94 -1.29 8.38 6.88
C GLY A 94 -2.54 7.83 7.57
N ARG A 95 -3.35 7.02 6.88
CA ARG A 95 -4.52 6.34 7.46
C ARG A 95 -4.20 4.97 8.08
N CYS A 96 -2.99 4.46 7.85
CA CYS A 96 -2.54 3.17 8.36
C CYS A 96 -1.47 3.29 9.46
N GLY A 97 -0.98 4.50 9.72
CA GLY A 97 -0.05 4.82 10.81
C GLY A 97 -0.72 5.05 12.15
#